data_AF-A0A7Y8FWG4-F1
#
_entry.id   AF-A0A7Y8FWG4-F1
#
_cell.length_a   1.000
_cell.length_b   1.000
_cell.length_c   1.000
_cell.angle_alpha   90.00
_cell.angle_beta   90.00
_cell.angle_gamma   90.00
#
_symmetry.space_group_name_H-M   'P 1'
#
loop_
_entity.id
_entity.type
_entity.pdbx_description
1 polymer ?
#
loop_
_entity_poly.entity_id
_entity_poly.type
_entity_poly.pdbx_seq_one_letter_code
_entity_poly.pdbx_strand_id
1 'polypeptide(L)'
;MSLRLRLTFKLGAAFVLIWILAAAWMLNDLRNQMMFSLDQRLVASARMVAGLTEQMPGLASVSGAPTHLRTEQLNVPGGMACQVSSLRGEILARSHMTPDEGLESRKSGFRDQIIDGVGWRSFTLSRGDLLITTADRQVEREALNLSILLAASVPVGVALLGCLCLLWLGIGQSLLPLNRMRDALMRRSADSLEPLQIHPLPSELKPLLDTQNQLLQRIAKTIERERRLTGDAAHELRSPLTAIKTHLQVARMTDGAARDQSLAHAEEGADRLHRTL
;
A
#
# COMPACT_ATOMS: atom_id res chain seq x y z
N MET A 1 -4.00 4.75 21.19
CA MET A 1 -4.11 4.18 19.82
C MET A 1 -3.00 3.15 19.63
N SER A 2 -3.34 1.89 19.35
CA SER A 2 -2.36 0.80 19.24
C SER A 2 -1.40 1.01 18.07
N LEU A 3 -0.15 0.55 18.21
CA LEU A 3 0.88 0.65 17.16
C LEU A 3 0.43 -0.07 15.88
N ARG A 4 -0.34 -1.15 16.04
CA ARG A 4 -1.05 -1.87 14.97
C ARG A 4 -1.96 -0.95 14.17
N LEU A 5 -2.86 -0.20 14.83
CA LEU A 5 -3.84 0.67 14.15
C LEU A 5 -3.15 1.80 13.37
N ARG A 6 -2.08 2.36 13.93
CA ARG A 6 -1.28 3.41 13.24
C ARG A 6 -0.59 2.86 12.00
N LEU A 7 0.04 1.68 12.08
CA LEU A 7 0.71 1.05 10.94
C LEU A 7 -0.29 0.62 9.87
N THR A 8 -1.38 -0.05 10.24
CA THR A 8 -2.43 -0.45 9.29
C THR A 8 -3.02 0.75 8.58
N PHE A 9 -3.24 1.86 9.28
CA PHE A 9 -3.79 3.07 8.68
C PHE A 9 -2.80 3.74 7.71
N LYS A 10 -1.54 3.92 8.10
CA LYS A 10 -0.53 4.56 7.22
C LYS A 10 -0.23 3.71 5.97
N LEU A 11 0.06 2.42 6.15
CA LEU A 11 0.35 1.53 5.02
C LEU A 11 -0.90 1.30 4.17
N GLY A 12 -2.06 1.10 4.81
CA GLY A 12 -3.33 0.94 4.11
C GLY A 12 -3.69 2.17 3.28
N ALA A 13 -3.55 3.38 3.84
CA ALA A 13 -3.81 4.63 3.12
C ALA A 13 -2.87 4.83 1.93
N ALA A 14 -1.56 4.60 2.11
CA ALA A 14 -0.60 4.69 1.01
C ALA A 14 -0.90 3.67 -0.11
N PHE A 15 -1.25 2.43 0.28
CA PHE A 15 -1.61 1.37 -0.66
C PHE A 15 -2.88 1.70 -1.45
N VAL A 16 -3.92 2.19 -0.76
CA VAL A 16 -5.17 2.64 -1.40
C VAL A 16 -4.90 3.79 -2.37
N LEU A 17 -4.04 4.74 -2.00
CA LEU A 17 -3.69 5.87 -2.87
C LEU A 17 -2.99 5.40 -4.15
N ILE A 18 -2.01 4.50 -4.04
CA ILE A 18 -1.35 3.88 -5.20
C ILE A 18 -2.35 3.11 -6.07
N TRP A 19 -3.26 2.35 -5.43
CA TRP A 19 -4.31 1.62 -6.14
C TRP A 19 -5.26 2.52 -6.90
N ILE A 20 -5.69 3.63 -6.30
CA ILE A 20 -6.55 4.62 -6.95
C ILE A 20 -5.81 5.23 -8.15
N LEU A 21 -4.53 5.57 -8.00
CA LEU A 21 -3.73 6.13 -9.08
C LEU A 21 -3.58 5.14 -10.25
N ALA A 22 -3.28 3.87 -9.94
CA ALA A 22 -3.16 2.81 -10.93
C ALA A 22 -4.49 2.53 -11.63
N ALA A 23 -5.59 2.46 -10.89
CA ALA A 23 -6.93 2.26 -11.44
C ALA A 23 -7.36 3.43 -12.34
N ALA A 24 -7.09 4.67 -11.93
CA ALA A 24 -7.36 5.86 -12.72
C ALA A 24 -6.53 5.89 -14.01
N TRP A 25 -5.24 5.52 -13.92
CA TRP A 25 -4.36 5.39 -15.08
C TRP A 25 -4.87 4.33 -16.06
N MET A 26 -5.23 3.15 -15.56
CA MET A 26 -5.77 2.05 -16.36
C MET A 26 -7.09 2.41 -17.05
N LEU A 27 -8.02 3.10 -16.35
CA LEU A 27 -9.27 3.57 -16.95
C LEU A 27 -9.02 4.59 -18.06
N ASN A 28 -8.07 5.50 -17.86
CA ASN A 28 -7.71 6.49 -18.86
C ASN A 28 -7.04 5.84 -20.09
N ASP A 29 -6.16 4.87 -19.87
CA ASP A 29 -5.49 4.12 -20.93
C ASP A 29 -6.48 3.30 -21.76
N LEU A 30 -7.38 2.54 -21.13
CA LEU A 30 -8.45 1.81 -21.82
C LEU A 30 -9.31 2.75 -22.67
N ARG A 31 -9.67 3.93 -22.14
CA ARG A 31 -10.44 4.94 -22.88
C ARG A 31 -9.67 5.47 -24.10
N ASN A 32 -8.37 5.71 -23.95
CA ASN A 32 -7.53 6.21 -25.04
C ASN A 32 -7.32 5.16 -26.15
N GLN A 33 -7.08 3.90 -25.78
CA GLN A 33 -6.93 2.80 -26.73
C GLN A 33 -8.21 2.56 -27.54
N MET A 34 -9.38 2.66 -26.88
CA MET A 34 -10.68 2.55 -27.53
C MET A 34 -10.84 3.60 -28.64
N MET A 35 -10.54 4.87 -28.34
CA MET A 35 -10.69 5.98 -29.30
C MET A 35 -9.76 5.84 -30.51
N PHE A 36 -8.53 5.37 -30.32
CA PHE A 36 -7.59 5.17 -31.42
C PHE A 36 -8.07 4.12 -32.44
N SER A 37 -8.69 3.04 -31.96
CA SER A 37 -9.24 1.99 -32.83
C SER A 37 -10.44 2.46 -33.67
N LEU A 38 -11.25 3.38 -33.13
CA LEU A 38 -12.39 3.98 -33.82
C LEU A 38 -11.93 5.00 -34.87
N ASP A 39 -10.94 5.82 -34.53
CA ASP A 39 -10.35 6.79 -35.47
C ASP A 39 -9.71 6.07 -36.68
N GLN A 40 -9.09 4.90 -36.48
CA GLN A 40 -8.57 4.09 -37.58
C GLN A 40 -9.68 3.59 -38.53
N ARG A 41 -10.87 3.26 -38.01
CA ARG A 41 -12.00 2.82 -38.84
C ARG A 41 -12.52 3.96 -39.72
N LEU A 42 -12.59 5.18 -39.19
CA LEU A 42 -13.00 6.39 -39.93
C LEU A 42 -12.05 6.70 -41.09
N VAL A 43 -10.74 6.61 -40.85
CA VAL A 43 -9.73 6.83 -41.90
C VAL A 43 -9.79 5.74 -42.95
N ALA A 44 -9.92 4.46 -42.55
CA ALA A 44 -10.01 3.34 -43.47
C ALA A 44 -11.26 3.43 -44.37
N SER A 45 -12.41 3.80 -43.81
CA SER A 45 -13.65 3.99 -44.57
C SER A 45 -13.56 5.18 -45.52
N ALA A 46 -13.01 6.31 -45.08
CA ALA A 46 -12.81 7.48 -45.95
C ALA A 46 -11.89 7.17 -47.14
N ARG A 47 -10.80 6.41 -46.91
CA ARG A 47 -9.89 5.97 -47.98
C ARG A 47 -10.55 4.99 -48.94
N MET A 48 -11.37 4.05 -48.44
CA MET A 48 -12.12 3.13 -49.28
C MET A 48 -13.08 3.87 -50.22
N VAL A 49 -13.85 4.82 -49.67
CA VAL A 49 -14.77 5.67 -50.46
C VAL A 49 -13.99 6.52 -51.46
N ALA A 50 -12.84 7.08 -51.06
CA ALA A 50 -11.97 7.82 -51.96
C ALA A 50 -11.44 6.98 -53.12
N GLY A 51 -11.13 5.70 -52.90
CA GLY A 51 -10.71 4.77 -53.96
C GLY A 51 -11.85 4.45 -54.93
N LEU A 52 -13.06 4.21 -54.42
CA LEU A 52 -14.24 3.97 -55.24
C LEU A 52 -14.62 5.18 -56.10
N THR A 53 -14.45 6.38 -55.56
CA THR A 53 -14.74 7.63 -56.27
C THR A 53 -13.78 7.86 -57.45
N GLU A 54 -12.51 7.45 -57.34
CA GLU A 54 -11.55 7.52 -58.44
C GLU A 54 -11.85 6.53 -59.58
N GLN A 55 -12.39 5.35 -59.25
CA GLN A 55 -12.78 4.35 -60.24
C GLN A 55 -14.06 4.73 -61.01
N MET A 56 -14.83 5.71 -60.54
CA MET A 56 -16.00 6.26 -61.22
C MET A 56 -15.84 7.77 -61.49
N PRO A 57 -15.14 8.16 -62.57
CA PRO A 57 -14.88 9.58 -62.89
C PRO A 57 -16.13 10.42 -63.20
N GLY A 58 -17.31 9.79 -63.32
CA GLY A 58 -18.58 10.45 -63.68
C GLY A 58 -19.24 11.26 -62.57
N LEU A 59 -18.75 11.20 -61.32
CA LEU A 59 -19.33 11.95 -60.19
C LEU A 59 -18.96 13.44 -60.18
N ALA A 60 -17.82 13.81 -60.78
CA ALA A 60 -17.29 15.17 -60.72
C ALA A 60 -17.80 16.10 -61.83
N SER A 61 -18.46 15.57 -62.87
CA SER A 61 -18.81 16.30 -64.09
C SER A 61 -20.29 16.68 -64.23
N VAL A 62 -21.15 16.37 -63.25
CA VAL A 62 -22.56 16.77 -63.25
C VAL A 62 -22.72 18.15 -62.60
N SER A 63 -22.17 19.19 -63.24
CA SER A 63 -22.63 20.56 -63.01
C SER A 63 -23.96 20.74 -63.71
N GLY A 64 -25.08 20.62 -62.99
CA GLY A 64 -26.35 21.16 -63.48
C GLY A 64 -27.66 20.46 -63.12
N ALA A 65 -27.66 19.31 -62.43
CA ALA A 65 -28.92 18.68 -62.01
C ALA A 65 -28.77 17.99 -60.65
N PRO A 66 -29.75 18.13 -59.72
CA PRO A 66 -29.77 17.43 -58.45
C PRO A 66 -30.17 15.97 -58.69
N THR A 67 -29.32 15.21 -59.38
CA THR A 67 -29.50 13.78 -59.50
C THR A 67 -29.04 13.19 -58.18
N HIS A 68 -29.98 13.11 -57.23
CA HIS A 68 -29.81 12.39 -55.97
C HIS A 68 -29.40 10.95 -56.30
N LEU A 69 -28.10 10.68 -56.39
CA LEU A 69 -27.53 9.34 -56.43
C LEU A 69 -27.87 8.69 -55.08
N ARG A 70 -29.06 8.08 -55.04
CA ARG A 70 -29.60 7.37 -53.89
C ARG A 70 -28.73 6.16 -53.61
N THR A 71 -28.25 6.13 -52.38
CA THR A 71 -27.29 5.20 -51.82
C THR A 71 -27.80 3.77 -51.70
N GLU A 72 -27.61 2.98 -52.76
CA GLU A 72 -27.41 1.54 -52.63
C GLU A 72 -25.94 1.12 -52.85
N GLN A 73 -25.11 1.98 -53.46
CA GLN A 73 -23.73 1.64 -53.84
C GLN A 73 -22.65 2.04 -52.81
N LEU A 74 -22.93 2.95 -51.87
CA LEU A 74 -22.03 3.24 -50.74
C LEU A 74 -22.42 2.40 -49.52
N ASN A 75 -22.24 1.09 -49.59
CA ASN A 75 -22.41 0.21 -48.43
C ASN A 75 -21.19 0.38 -47.50
N VAL A 76 -21.23 1.39 -46.64
CA VAL A 76 -20.20 1.60 -45.61
C VAL A 76 -20.48 0.61 -44.47
N PRO A 77 -19.52 -0.26 -44.09
CA PRO A 77 -19.75 -1.27 -43.06
C PRO A 77 -20.10 -0.64 -41.70
N GLY A 78 -21.18 -1.10 -41.07
CA GLY A 78 -21.38 -0.90 -39.62
C GLY A 78 -21.87 0.48 -39.16
N GLY A 79 -22.93 1.02 -39.77
CA GLY A 79 -23.68 2.15 -39.18
C GLY A 79 -23.04 3.53 -39.30
N MET A 80 -21.91 3.66 -40.00
CA MET A 80 -21.23 4.93 -40.25
C MET A 80 -21.96 5.78 -41.30
N ALA A 81 -21.99 7.09 -41.07
CA ALA A 81 -22.43 8.08 -42.05
C ALA A 81 -21.28 8.42 -43.01
N CYS A 82 -21.62 8.73 -44.27
CA CYS A 82 -20.65 9.13 -45.27
C CYS A 82 -21.26 10.20 -46.17
N GLN A 83 -20.51 11.28 -46.40
CA GLN A 83 -20.91 12.39 -47.25
C GLN A 83 -19.76 12.75 -48.17
N VAL A 84 -20.04 12.84 -49.47
CA VAL A 84 -19.13 13.37 -50.48
C VAL A 84 -19.64 14.75 -50.87
N SER A 85 -18.79 15.75 -50.74
CA SER A 85 -19.11 17.15 -51.04
C SER A 85 -18.03 17.77 -51.92
N SER A 86 -18.38 18.78 -52.71
CA SER A 86 -17.39 19.61 -53.42
C SER A 86 -16.66 20.54 -52.45
N LEU A 87 -15.47 21.04 -52.81
CA LEU A 87 -14.77 22.13 -52.09
C LEU A 87 -15.64 23.38 -51.88
N ARG A 88 -16.67 23.57 -52.73
CA ARG A 88 -17.65 24.67 -52.60
C ARG A 88 -18.75 24.42 -51.57
N GLY A 89 -18.79 23.24 -50.95
CA GLY A 89 -19.79 22.85 -49.96
C GLY A 89 -21.05 22.19 -50.53
N GLU A 90 -21.12 21.99 -51.85
CA GLU A 90 -22.24 21.26 -52.48
C GLU A 90 -22.15 19.77 -52.17
N ILE A 91 -23.25 19.17 -51.71
CA ILE A 91 -23.32 17.74 -51.37
C ILE A 91 -23.59 16.94 -52.65
N LEU A 92 -22.64 16.09 -53.02
CA LEU A 92 -22.68 15.27 -54.23
C LEU A 92 -23.25 13.88 -53.96
N ALA A 93 -22.97 13.31 -52.77
CA ALA A 93 -23.54 12.04 -52.33
C ALA A 93 -23.62 11.99 -50.79
N ARG A 94 -24.62 11.29 -50.25
CA ARG A 94 -24.77 11.03 -48.81
C ARG A 94 -25.28 9.63 -48.54
N SER A 95 -24.78 8.98 -47.50
CA SER A 95 -25.28 7.71 -46.96
C SER A 95 -26.61 7.89 -46.24
N HIS A 96 -27.41 6.83 -46.17
CA HIS A 96 -28.69 6.77 -45.46
C HIS A 96 -28.56 7.13 -43.97
N MET A 97 -27.39 6.91 -43.37
CA MET A 97 -27.12 7.22 -41.96
C MET A 97 -26.65 8.66 -41.71
N THR A 98 -26.56 9.49 -42.75
CA THR A 98 -26.09 10.89 -42.65
C THR A 98 -27.21 11.80 -42.16
N PRO A 99 -26.97 12.65 -41.12
CA PRO A 99 -27.96 13.61 -40.63
C PRO A 99 -28.48 14.55 -41.72
N ASP A 100 -29.72 15.04 -41.56
CA ASP A 100 -30.36 15.88 -42.56
C ASP A 100 -29.76 17.29 -42.66
N GLU A 101 -29.21 17.82 -41.55
CA GLU A 101 -28.41 19.06 -41.55
C GLU A 101 -27.05 18.90 -42.29
N GLY A 102 -26.64 17.66 -42.59
CA GLY A 102 -25.36 17.36 -43.23
C GLY A 102 -24.17 17.37 -42.27
N LEU A 103 -23.05 16.81 -42.71
CA LEU A 103 -21.78 16.83 -41.98
C LEU A 103 -20.96 18.05 -42.37
N GLU A 104 -20.43 18.78 -41.39
CA GLU A 104 -19.44 19.84 -41.66
C GLU A 104 -18.16 19.26 -42.27
N SER A 105 -17.93 19.51 -43.55
CA SER A 105 -16.79 18.97 -44.30
C SER A 105 -15.74 20.02 -44.69
N ARG A 106 -15.87 21.27 -44.23
CA ARG A 106 -15.07 22.42 -44.75
C ARG A 106 -13.57 22.32 -44.46
N LYS A 107 -13.14 21.49 -43.51
CA LYS A 107 -11.72 21.29 -43.16
C LYS A 107 -11.39 19.81 -43.10
N SER A 108 -10.29 19.40 -43.72
CA SER A 108 -9.76 18.04 -43.63
C SER A 108 -9.25 17.72 -42.22
N GLY A 109 -9.39 16.47 -41.79
CA GLY A 109 -8.95 15.98 -40.49
C GLY A 109 -10.10 15.45 -39.62
N PHE A 110 -9.78 15.13 -38.37
CA PHE A 110 -10.76 14.71 -37.38
C PHE A 110 -11.51 15.91 -36.79
N ARG A 111 -12.80 15.75 -36.56
CA ARG A 111 -13.66 16.76 -35.94
C ARG A 111 -14.72 16.08 -35.09
N ASP A 112 -14.95 16.65 -33.91
CA ASP A 112 -16.12 16.32 -33.10
C ASP A 112 -17.19 17.38 -33.36
N GLN A 113 -18.42 16.94 -33.62
CA GLN A 113 -19.55 17.81 -33.94
C GLN A 113 -20.82 17.27 -33.29
N ILE A 114 -21.72 18.16 -32.89
CA ILE A 114 -23.01 17.80 -32.31
C ILE A 114 -24.08 18.15 -33.36
N ILE A 115 -24.83 17.14 -33.80
CA ILE A 115 -25.94 17.29 -34.76
C ILE A 115 -27.17 16.62 -34.15
N ASP A 116 -28.31 17.29 -34.16
CA ASP A 116 -29.57 16.79 -33.56
C ASP A 116 -29.42 16.37 -32.08
N GLY A 117 -28.54 17.05 -31.32
CA GLY A 117 -28.24 16.72 -29.92
C GLY A 117 -27.36 15.47 -29.71
N VAL A 118 -26.90 14.86 -30.80
CA VAL A 118 -26.08 13.64 -30.81
C VAL A 118 -24.63 14.00 -31.12
N GLY A 119 -23.67 13.50 -30.35
CA GLY A 119 -22.24 13.65 -30.63
C GLY A 119 -21.78 12.75 -31.78
N TRP A 120 -21.06 13.32 -32.74
CA TRP A 120 -20.47 12.63 -33.89
C TRP A 120 -18.98 12.92 -33.96
N ARG A 121 -18.19 11.89 -34.28
CA ARG A 121 -16.79 12.08 -34.69
C ARG A 121 -16.69 11.84 -36.18
N SER A 122 -16.26 12.87 -36.89
CA SER A 122 -16.09 12.86 -38.34
C SER A 122 -14.62 12.93 -38.72
N PHE A 123 -14.29 12.33 -39.86
CA PHE A 123 -13.00 12.44 -40.52
C PHE A 123 -13.22 12.88 -41.96
N THR A 124 -12.66 14.03 -42.32
CA THR A 124 -12.75 14.55 -43.69
C THR A 124 -11.42 14.39 -44.41
N LEU A 125 -11.45 13.73 -45.57
CA LEU A 125 -10.34 13.60 -46.51
C LEU A 125 -10.59 14.49 -47.73
N SER A 126 -9.63 15.35 -48.05
CA SER A 126 -9.66 16.16 -49.28
C SER A 126 -8.90 15.43 -50.39
N ARG A 127 -9.53 15.25 -51.55
CA ARG A 127 -8.92 14.61 -52.72
C ARG A 127 -9.37 15.32 -54.00
N GLY A 128 -8.48 16.12 -54.59
CA GLY A 128 -8.84 17.01 -55.70
C GLY A 128 -9.90 18.03 -55.25
N ASP A 129 -10.96 18.17 -56.04
CA ASP A 129 -12.10 19.07 -55.75
C ASP A 129 -13.19 18.46 -54.86
N LEU A 130 -12.92 17.28 -54.29
CA LEU A 130 -13.87 16.52 -53.49
C LEU A 130 -13.41 16.42 -52.02
N LEU A 131 -14.38 16.56 -51.12
CA LEU A 131 -14.28 16.38 -49.68
C LEU A 131 -15.12 15.17 -49.28
N ILE A 132 -14.47 14.13 -48.82
CA ILE A 132 -15.08 12.87 -48.39
C ILE A 132 -15.09 12.87 -46.87
N THR A 133 -16.27 12.91 -46.27
CA THR A 133 -16.44 12.95 -44.82
C THR A 133 -17.13 11.69 -44.36
N THR A 134 -16.44 10.89 -43.54
CA THR A 134 -17.04 9.75 -42.84
C THR A 134 -17.28 10.15 -41.40
N ALA A 135 -18.38 9.71 -40.80
CA ALA A 135 -18.69 10.00 -39.42
C ALA A 135 -19.27 8.78 -38.71
N ASP A 136 -18.90 8.63 -37.45
CA ASP A 136 -19.44 7.61 -36.55
C ASP A 136 -20.17 8.30 -35.39
N ARG A 137 -21.29 7.70 -34.99
CA ARG A 137 -22.12 8.24 -33.92
C ARG A 137 -21.45 7.88 -32.59
N GLN A 138 -21.08 8.90 -31.79
CA GLN A 138 -20.52 8.66 -30.46
C GLN A 138 -21.60 8.18 -29.45
N VAL A 139 -22.88 8.36 -29.81
CA VAL A 139 -24.04 7.94 -29.01
C VAL A 139 -24.40 6.49 -29.33
N GLU A 140 -23.83 5.60 -28.54
CA GLU A 140 -24.55 4.58 -27.75
C GLU A 140 -23.56 3.91 -26.79
N ARG A 141 -22.85 4.70 -25.96
CA ARG A 141 -21.89 4.13 -25.00
C ARG A 141 -22.01 4.63 -23.58
N GLU A 142 -23.06 5.36 -23.19
CA GLU A 142 -23.26 5.66 -21.76
C GLU A 142 -23.77 4.44 -20.98
N ALA A 143 -24.70 3.66 -21.53
CA ALA A 143 -25.15 2.39 -20.93
C ALA A 143 -24.11 1.26 -21.02
N LEU A 144 -23.31 1.22 -22.10
CA LEU A 144 -22.17 0.29 -22.24
C LEU A 144 -20.92 0.74 -21.46
N ASN A 145 -20.80 2.03 -21.11
CA ASN A 145 -19.73 2.49 -20.23
C ASN A 145 -19.91 1.92 -18.82
N LEU A 146 -21.13 1.84 -18.28
CA LEU A 146 -21.29 1.32 -16.92
C LEU A 146 -20.92 -0.16 -16.84
N SER A 147 -21.27 -0.98 -17.83
CA SER A 147 -20.94 -2.42 -17.84
C SER A 147 -19.44 -2.66 -18.06
N ILE A 148 -18.78 -1.89 -18.92
CA ILE A 148 -17.33 -1.95 -19.12
C ILE A 148 -16.59 -1.41 -17.89
N LEU A 149 -17.07 -0.31 -17.30
CA LEU A 149 -16.52 0.26 -16.07
C LEU A 149 -16.68 -0.71 -14.91
N LEU A 150 -17.84 -1.34 -14.74
CA LEU A 150 -18.08 -2.36 -13.71
C LEU A 150 -17.23 -3.61 -13.96
N ALA A 151 -17.15 -4.09 -15.21
CA ALA A 151 -16.32 -5.24 -15.56
C ALA A 151 -14.83 -4.98 -15.30
N ALA A 152 -14.36 -3.75 -15.50
CA ALA A 152 -12.99 -3.35 -15.19
C ALA A 152 -12.77 -3.05 -13.70
N SER A 153 -13.77 -2.48 -13.01
CA SER A 153 -13.65 -2.02 -11.62
C SER A 153 -13.87 -3.13 -10.60
N VAL A 154 -14.67 -4.15 -10.90
CA VAL A 154 -14.95 -5.25 -9.97
C VAL A 154 -13.68 -6.05 -9.65
N PRO A 155 -12.87 -6.53 -10.63
CA PRO A 155 -11.62 -7.23 -10.33
C PRO A 155 -10.63 -6.37 -9.53
N VAL A 156 -10.55 -5.08 -9.89
CA VAL A 156 -9.74 -4.06 -9.21
C VAL A 156 -10.17 -3.92 -7.74
N GLY A 157 -11.47 -3.76 -7.48
CA GLY A 157 -12.01 -3.66 -6.13
C GLY A 157 -11.81 -4.93 -5.31
N VAL A 158 -12.03 -6.10 -5.90
CA VAL A 158 -11.81 -7.40 -5.23
C VAL A 158 -10.34 -7.57 -4.86
N ALA A 159 -9.43 -7.25 -5.77
CA ALA A 159 -7.99 -7.32 -5.51
C ALA A 159 -7.57 -6.32 -4.41
N LEU A 160 -8.10 -5.09 -4.43
CA LEU A 160 -7.86 -4.10 -3.37
C LEU A 160 -8.31 -4.61 -2.00
N LEU A 161 -9.53 -5.14 -1.91
CA LEU A 161 -10.07 -5.70 -0.66
C LEU A 161 -9.25 -6.91 -0.20
N GLY A 162 -8.85 -7.79 -1.11
CA GLY A 162 -7.97 -8.92 -0.82
C GLY A 162 -6.62 -8.48 -0.26
N CYS A 163 -5.97 -7.50 -0.89
CA CYS A 163 -4.71 -6.95 -0.42
C CYS A 163 -4.85 -6.26 0.94
N LEU A 164 -5.92 -5.49 1.19
CA LEU A 164 -6.18 -4.88 2.50
C LEU A 164 -6.38 -5.95 3.59
N CYS A 165 -7.09 -7.03 3.28
CA CYS A 165 -7.27 -8.17 4.18
C CYS A 165 -5.93 -8.83 4.51
N LEU A 166 -5.11 -9.12 3.48
CA LEU A 166 -3.77 -9.69 3.66
C LEU A 166 -2.84 -8.77 4.46
N LEU A 167 -2.90 -7.45 4.21
CA LEU A 167 -2.13 -6.46 4.96
C LEU A 167 -2.54 -6.43 6.43
N TRP A 168 -3.84 -6.46 6.72
CA TRP A 168 -4.36 -6.52 8.08
C TRP A 168 -3.91 -7.78 8.82
N LEU A 169 -3.97 -8.94 8.16
CA LEU A 169 -3.51 -10.21 8.69
C LEU A 169 -1.98 -10.22 8.90
N GLY A 170 -1.22 -9.77 7.90
CA GLY A 170 0.24 -9.72 7.93
C GLY A 170 0.77 -8.82 9.05
N ILE A 171 0.22 -7.62 9.22
CA ILE A 171 0.60 -6.73 10.32
C ILE A 171 0.22 -7.36 11.67
N GLY A 172 -0.96 -7.98 11.77
CA GLY A 172 -1.39 -8.69 12.97
C GLY A 172 -0.43 -9.81 13.39
N GLN A 173 0.01 -10.62 12.43
CA GLN A 173 0.98 -11.70 12.68
C GLN A 173 2.37 -11.16 13.00
N SER A 174 2.83 -10.10 12.32
CA SER A 174 4.16 -9.52 12.54
C SER A 174 4.34 -8.93 13.95
N LEU A 175 3.26 -8.43 14.56
CA LEU A 175 3.28 -7.85 15.92
C LEU A 175 2.99 -8.88 17.02
N LEU A 176 2.57 -10.10 16.66
CA LEU A 176 2.25 -11.15 17.62
C LEU A 176 3.44 -11.53 18.52
N PRO A 177 4.68 -11.69 18.01
CA PRO A 177 5.85 -12.03 18.85
C PRO A 177 6.18 -10.93 19.87
N LEU A 178 5.98 -9.66 19.50
CA LEU A 178 6.19 -8.52 20.39
C LEU A 178 5.21 -8.53 21.57
N ASN A 179 3.94 -8.83 21.31
CA ASN A 179 2.94 -9.00 22.36
C ASN A 179 3.27 -10.18 23.27
N ARG A 180 3.73 -11.31 22.71
CA ARG A 180 4.19 -12.46 23.52
C ARG A 180 5.36 -12.08 24.42
N MET A 181 6.32 -11.30 23.90
CA MET A 181 7.44 -10.81 24.71
C MET A 181 6.98 -9.90 25.84
N ARG A 182 6.09 -8.93 25.54
CA ARG A 182 5.47 -8.08 26.57
C ARG A 182 4.78 -8.91 27.65
N ASP A 183 3.95 -9.87 27.25
CA ASP A 183 3.19 -10.70 28.18
C ASP A 183 4.10 -11.61 29.01
N ALA A 184 5.18 -12.13 28.42
CA ALA A 184 6.19 -12.90 29.14
C ALA A 184 6.92 -12.06 30.20
N LEU A 185 7.22 -10.78 29.90
CA LEU A 185 7.77 -9.85 30.89
C LEU A 185 6.75 -9.50 31.98
N MET A 186 5.49 -9.25 31.61
CA MET A 186 4.44 -8.84 32.57
C MET A 186 4.03 -9.95 33.54
N ARG A 187 4.05 -11.21 33.13
CA ARG A 187 3.68 -12.35 33.98
C ARG A 187 4.76 -12.71 35.01
N ARG A 188 5.89 -12.03 34.98
CA ARG A 188 7.06 -12.41 35.75
C ARG A 188 7.08 -11.72 37.10
N SER A 189 7.36 -12.50 38.15
CA SER A 189 7.61 -11.96 39.49
C SER A 189 8.92 -11.18 39.51
N ALA A 190 8.98 -10.14 40.36
CA ALA A 190 10.16 -9.28 40.50
C ALA A 190 11.43 -10.06 40.91
N ASP A 191 11.28 -11.19 41.58
CA ASP A 191 12.40 -12.02 42.06
C ASP A 191 12.90 -13.07 41.06
N SER A 192 12.21 -13.26 39.92
CA SER A 192 12.61 -14.26 38.94
C SER A 192 13.70 -13.71 38.01
N LEU A 193 14.91 -14.30 38.11
CA LEU A 193 16.12 -13.88 37.37
C LEU A 193 16.54 -14.83 36.24
N GLU A 194 15.76 -15.88 35.97
CA GLU A 194 15.97 -16.79 34.83
C GLU A 194 16.03 -16.03 33.48
N PRO A 195 16.72 -16.54 32.46
CA PRO A 195 16.70 -15.94 31.14
C PRO A 195 15.32 -16.06 30.48
N LEU A 196 14.90 -15.02 29.76
CA LEU A 196 13.72 -15.05 28.90
C LEU A 196 13.97 -16.00 27.72
N GLN A 197 13.10 -16.99 27.58
CA GLN A 197 13.09 -17.94 26.47
C GLN A 197 11.78 -17.79 25.69
N ILE A 198 11.81 -17.04 24.59
CA ILE A 198 10.63 -16.80 23.75
C ILE A 198 10.91 -17.39 22.38
N HIS A 199 10.14 -18.41 22.01
CA HIS A 199 10.25 -19.07 20.71
C HIS A 199 8.85 -19.33 20.12
N PRO A 200 8.68 -19.19 18.78
CA PRO A 200 9.61 -18.62 17.81
C PRO A 200 9.69 -17.08 17.92
N LEU A 201 10.88 -16.52 17.70
CA LEU A 201 11.13 -15.07 17.71
C LEU A 201 11.81 -14.64 16.39
N PRO A 202 11.33 -13.57 15.73
CA PRO A 202 11.96 -13.04 14.53
C PRO A 202 13.37 -12.49 14.81
N SER A 203 14.24 -12.53 13.80
CA SER A 203 15.66 -12.17 13.92
C SER A 203 15.89 -10.74 14.43
N GLU A 204 14.96 -9.85 14.14
CA GLU A 204 14.94 -8.44 14.48
C GLU A 204 14.73 -8.22 15.99
N LEU A 205 14.04 -9.13 16.67
CA LEU A 205 13.78 -9.05 18.11
C LEU A 205 14.82 -9.82 18.95
N LYS A 206 15.65 -10.66 18.32
CA LYS A 206 16.68 -11.43 19.02
C LYS A 206 17.69 -10.55 19.78
N PRO A 207 18.23 -9.45 19.22
CA PRO A 207 19.15 -8.57 19.95
C PRO A 207 18.50 -7.93 21.19
N LEU A 208 17.20 -7.65 21.12
CA LEU A 208 16.44 -7.08 22.23
C LEU A 208 16.28 -8.09 23.37
N LEU A 209 15.98 -9.36 23.02
CA LEU A 209 15.93 -10.48 23.97
C LEU A 209 17.29 -10.69 24.65
N ASP A 210 18.37 -10.71 23.85
CA ASP A 210 19.72 -10.91 24.34
C ASP A 210 20.16 -9.80 25.29
N THR A 211 19.86 -8.54 24.96
CA THR A 211 20.16 -7.38 25.82
C THR A 211 19.42 -7.48 27.15
N GLN A 212 18.13 -7.87 27.12
CA GLN A 212 17.38 -8.05 28.36
C GLN A 212 17.93 -9.19 29.22
N ASN A 213 18.30 -10.31 28.60
CA ASN A 213 18.89 -11.45 29.30
C ASN A 213 20.25 -11.10 29.91
N GLN A 214 21.08 -10.31 29.23
CA GLN A 214 22.32 -9.80 29.80
C GLN A 214 22.08 -8.91 31.02
N LEU A 215 21.06 -8.04 30.98
CA LEU A 215 20.70 -7.19 32.12
C LEU A 215 20.24 -8.04 33.31
N LEU A 216 19.38 -9.02 33.09
CA LEU A 216 18.94 -9.97 34.13
C LEU A 216 20.13 -10.73 34.75
N GLN A 217 21.07 -11.20 33.92
CA GLN A 217 22.28 -11.85 34.40
C GLN A 217 23.17 -10.92 35.23
N ARG A 218 23.27 -9.63 34.88
CA ARG A 218 24.03 -8.64 35.66
C ARG A 218 23.38 -8.40 37.03
N ILE A 219 22.05 -8.29 37.07
CA ILE A 219 21.30 -8.16 38.33
C ILE A 219 21.53 -9.40 39.20
N ALA A 220 21.38 -10.60 38.63
CA ALA A 220 21.61 -11.85 39.36
C ALA A 220 23.01 -11.94 39.98
N LYS A 221 24.05 -11.58 39.21
CA LYS A 221 25.43 -11.53 39.70
C LYS A 221 25.62 -10.50 40.81
N THR A 222 24.89 -9.38 40.77
CA THR A 222 25.00 -8.32 41.78
C THR A 222 24.36 -8.75 43.09
N ILE A 223 23.15 -9.33 43.03
CA ILE A 223 22.44 -9.85 44.20
C ILE A 223 23.24 -10.98 44.86
N GLU A 224 23.83 -11.89 44.08
CA GLU A 224 24.66 -12.97 44.63
C GLU A 224 25.91 -12.45 45.35
N ARG A 225 26.54 -11.39 44.84
CA ARG A 225 27.67 -10.73 45.51
C ARG A 225 27.23 -10.07 46.81
N GLU A 226 26.12 -9.36 46.82
CA GLU A 226 25.59 -8.72 48.02
C GLU A 226 25.25 -9.76 49.10
N ARG A 227 24.62 -10.87 48.70
CA ARG A 227 24.29 -11.98 49.61
C ARG A 227 25.53 -12.62 50.21
N ARG A 228 26.58 -12.82 49.40
CA ARG A 228 27.88 -13.33 49.87
C ARG A 228 28.55 -12.35 50.82
N LEU A 229 28.62 -11.06 50.47
CA LEU A 229 29.18 -10.02 51.34
C LEU A 229 28.47 -9.95 52.70
N THR A 230 27.14 -10.01 52.69
CA THR A 230 26.34 -10.00 53.94
C THR A 230 26.56 -11.26 54.75
N GLY A 231 26.66 -12.43 54.09
CA GLY A 231 26.96 -13.70 54.73
C GLY A 231 28.35 -13.73 55.36
N ASP A 232 29.36 -13.28 54.62
CA ASP A 232 30.74 -13.20 55.07
C ASP A 232 30.87 -12.20 56.22
N ALA A 233 30.27 -11.00 56.12
CA ALA A 233 30.25 -10.02 57.20
C ALA A 233 29.58 -10.57 58.47
N ALA A 234 28.45 -11.28 58.34
CA ALA A 234 27.79 -11.90 59.49
C ALA A 234 28.66 -13.00 60.13
N HIS A 235 29.45 -13.73 59.35
CA HIS A 235 30.37 -14.74 59.85
C HIS A 235 31.57 -14.11 60.59
N GLU A 236 32.19 -13.11 59.96
CA GLU A 236 33.32 -12.35 60.52
C GLU A 236 32.94 -11.63 61.83
N LEU A 237 31.69 -11.21 62.00
CA LEU A 237 31.21 -10.64 63.26
C LEU A 237 30.88 -11.68 64.33
N ARG A 238 30.43 -12.88 63.94
CA ARG A 238 30.04 -13.94 64.89
C ARG A 238 31.24 -14.52 65.65
N SER A 239 32.37 -14.70 64.98
CA SER A 239 33.61 -15.24 65.57
C SER A 239 34.11 -14.40 66.78
N PRO A 240 34.39 -13.08 66.64
CA PRO A 240 34.83 -12.25 67.76
C PRO A 240 33.75 -12.11 68.84
N LEU A 241 32.47 -12.02 68.47
CA LEU A 241 31.37 -11.98 69.46
C LEU A 241 31.31 -13.26 70.30
N THR A 242 31.61 -14.41 69.70
CA THR A 242 31.71 -15.70 70.41
C THR A 242 32.92 -15.71 71.34
N ALA A 243 34.07 -15.17 70.93
CA ALA A 243 35.25 -15.05 71.78
C ALA A 243 34.97 -14.16 73.02
N ILE A 244 34.37 -12.98 72.82
CA ILE A 244 33.96 -12.07 73.91
C ILE A 244 33.02 -12.80 74.88
N LYS A 245 32.01 -13.51 74.34
CA LYS A 245 31.05 -14.27 75.16
C LYS A 245 31.73 -15.39 75.97
N THR A 246 32.70 -16.07 75.39
CA THR A 246 33.48 -17.12 76.08
C THR A 246 34.28 -16.54 77.24
N HIS A 247 34.99 -15.43 77.03
CA HIS A 247 35.76 -14.77 78.08
C HIS A 247 34.86 -14.28 79.23
N LEU A 248 33.69 -13.72 78.92
CA LEU A 248 32.68 -13.38 79.92
C LEU A 248 32.18 -14.60 80.70
N GLN A 249 32.01 -15.75 80.05
CA GLN A 249 31.58 -16.98 80.71
C GLN A 249 32.67 -17.54 81.65
N VAL A 250 33.95 -17.48 81.25
CA VAL A 250 35.08 -17.86 82.12
C VAL A 250 35.19 -16.93 83.33
N ALA A 251 35.03 -15.61 83.13
CA ALA A 251 35.00 -14.64 84.22
C ALA A 251 33.89 -14.90 85.24
N ARG A 252 32.75 -15.47 84.82
CA ARG A 252 31.66 -15.88 85.72
C ARG A 252 31.93 -17.15 86.53
N MET A 253 32.89 -17.97 86.10
CA MET A 253 33.21 -19.27 86.71
C MET A 253 34.50 -19.24 87.54
N THR A 254 35.20 -18.10 87.60
CA THR A 254 36.50 -17.93 88.25
C THR A 254 36.47 -16.74 89.20
N ASP A 255 37.42 -16.67 90.14
CA ASP A 255 37.54 -15.60 91.14
C ASP A 255 38.96 -15.02 91.20
N GLY A 256 39.10 -13.81 91.74
CA GLY A 256 40.37 -13.11 91.89
C GLY A 256 41.04 -12.77 90.56
N ALA A 257 42.36 -12.92 90.48
CA ALA A 257 43.16 -12.51 89.31
C ALA A 257 42.74 -13.17 87.98
N ALA A 258 42.23 -14.42 88.00
CA ALA A 258 41.79 -15.13 86.81
C ALA A 258 40.49 -14.54 86.21
N ARG A 259 39.62 -13.99 87.07
CA ARG A 259 38.41 -13.30 86.65
C ARG A 259 38.74 -11.95 86.01
N ASP A 260 39.62 -11.18 86.64
CA ASP A 260 40.06 -9.87 86.13
C ASP A 260 40.75 -10.01 84.78
N GLN A 261 41.59 -11.04 84.61
CA GLN A 261 42.21 -11.36 83.33
C GLN A 261 41.18 -11.72 82.25
N SER A 262 40.15 -12.51 82.59
CA SER A 262 39.09 -12.88 81.64
C SER A 262 38.22 -11.70 81.24
N LEU A 263 37.94 -10.77 82.14
CA LEU A 263 37.24 -9.51 81.83
C LEU A 263 38.09 -8.61 80.92
N ALA A 264 39.39 -8.47 81.20
CA ALA A 264 40.30 -7.70 80.35
C ALA A 264 40.37 -8.25 78.91
N HIS A 265 40.39 -9.59 78.75
CA HIS A 265 40.35 -10.21 77.43
C HIS A 265 39.00 -9.98 76.70
N ALA A 266 37.88 -9.93 77.43
CA ALA A 266 36.59 -9.59 76.84
C ALA A 266 36.51 -8.12 76.39
N GLU A 267 37.02 -7.18 77.20
CA GLU A 267 37.12 -5.76 76.86
C GLU A 267 38.03 -5.52 75.65
N GLU A 268 39.22 -6.14 75.64
CA GLU A 268 40.14 -6.02 74.51
C GLU A 268 39.54 -6.61 73.22
N GLY A 269 38.75 -7.69 73.33
CA GLY A 269 37.99 -8.24 72.21
C GLY A 269 36.91 -7.27 71.69
N ALA A 270 36.21 -6.57 72.58
CA ALA A 270 35.21 -5.57 72.22
C ALA A 270 35.84 -4.33 71.57
N ASP A 271 36.96 -3.84 72.10
CA ASP A 271 37.73 -2.71 71.56
C ASP A 271 38.27 -3.01 70.16
N ARG A 272 38.77 -4.24 69.93
CA ARG A 272 39.20 -4.67 68.60
C ARG A 272 38.05 -4.66 67.60
N LEU A 273 36.89 -5.19 67.99
CA LEU A 273 35.69 -5.21 67.15
C LEU A 273 35.20 -3.80 66.80
N HIS A 274 35.23 -2.89 67.78
CA HIS A 274 34.83 -1.49 67.59
C HIS A 274 35.75 -0.73 66.63
N ARG A 275 37.04 -1.08 66.52
CA ARG A 275 37.96 -0.45 65.55
C ARG A 275 37.83 -0.98 64.12
N THR A 276 37.23 -2.16 63.95
CA THR A 276 37.09 -2.83 62.63
C THR A 276 35.75 -2.59 61.95
N LEU A 277 34.73 -2.16 62.70
CA LEU A 277 33.41 -1.77 62.22
C LEU A 277 33.34 -0.27 61.95
#